data_AF-A0A2E1PBW0-F1
#
_entry.id   AF-A0A2E1PBW0-F1
#
_cell.length_a   1.000
_cell.length_b   1.000
_cell.length_c   1.000
_cell.angle_alpha   90.00
_cell.angle_beta   90.00
_cell.angle_gamma   90.00
#
_symmetry.space_group_name_H-M   'P 1'
#
loop_
_entity.id
_entity.type
_entity.pdbx_description
1 polymer ?
#
loop_
_entity_poly.entity_id
_entity_poly.type
_entity_poly.pdbx_seq_one_letter_code
_entity_poly.pdbx_strand_id
1 'polypeptide(L)'
;FVEDGGYENPSYWDFPFQVGSKILDFNSSIKSFTGKYGKSGPSNWSYGKHPAGLENHPVTGLSWFEARAYSRYKKLSLPNVYQWLYASGETGFSASVNKKVRDNSNYDSSQTTLVDDSRGSSNGLNNIGGNVKEWVLNPNGINQQRFSILGGSFSEQPYTFNNYYSLSPMDRSIGNGIRLAKTLNENHSSLLDDKIIPEYNRNISELSDVSDEVFDVYKSQFDYENSPVNAKTTTIENFQDGYTAQKFEMPTTYESNEKLFGYIIYSNKFNDKYNPVIIHPTAGGIIQDEDSSLPQNLLITHKHLIDEGYAVIHPIYNNTFSRVKNYDTFWPDESETYKNTIIKIGKDFKRSIDYIESRNDFKFENLFYYGYSWGSTTSNYLLAIDDRVKAAFILVGGLMMQKSKKEIEAHYYVRRIQTPIFHIIGKQDGIFGYKESYLPWKELIGTPKENLKVIVYDELGHGIPRDTIIKYQANWYKQFSVK
;
A
#
# COMPACT_ATOMS: atom_id res chain seq x y z
N PHE A 1 17.55 -2.28 -36.88
CA PHE A 1 16.07 -2.34 -36.97
C PHE A 1 15.53 -1.34 -37.99
N VAL A 2 15.56 -0.02 -37.73
CA VAL A 2 15.07 0.98 -38.73
C VAL A 2 15.83 0.87 -40.04
N GLU A 3 17.17 0.87 -39.99
CA GLU A 3 18.03 0.75 -41.18
C GLU A 3 17.88 -0.61 -41.89
N ASP A 4 17.43 -1.65 -41.19
CA ASP A 4 17.22 -2.99 -41.74
C ASP A 4 15.81 -3.20 -42.31
N GLY A 5 15.03 -2.11 -42.47
CA GLY A 5 13.66 -2.19 -42.99
C GLY A 5 12.66 -2.82 -42.01
N GLY A 6 12.87 -2.66 -40.70
CA GLY A 6 12.05 -3.27 -39.67
C GLY A 6 10.58 -2.82 -39.68
N TYR A 7 10.30 -1.60 -40.14
CA TYR A 7 8.93 -1.08 -40.29
C TYR A 7 8.26 -1.59 -41.56
N GLU A 8 9.03 -2.03 -42.55
CA GLU A 8 8.56 -2.54 -43.83
C GLU A 8 8.38 -4.07 -43.83
N ASN A 9 8.95 -4.78 -42.84
CA ASN A 9 8.93 -6.23 -42.75
C ASN A 9 7.81 -6.75 -41.82
N PRO A 10 6.71 -7.32 -42.34
CA PRO A 10 5.59 -7.77 -41.53
C PRO A 10 5.93 -8.91 -40.56
N SER A 11 6.99 -9.69 -40.82
CA SER A 11 7.35 -10.86 -39.98
C SER A 11 7.75 -10.50 -38.54
N TYR A 12 8.11 -9.24 -38.30
CA TYR A 12 8.43 -8.73 -36.97
C TYR A 12 7.20 -8.27 -36.20
N TRP A 13 6.04 -8.07 -36.83
CA TRP A 13 4.90 -7.46 -36.19
C TRP A 13 3.84 -8.52 -35.85
N ASP A 14 3.22 -8.40 -34.68
CA ASP A 14 2.18 -9.34 -34.22
C ASP A 14 0.79 -9.05 -34.83
N PHE A 15 0.73 -8.35 -35.98
CA PHE A 15 -0.53 -8.05 -36.66
C PHE A 15 -1.01 -9.23 -37.52
N PRO A 16 -2.33 -9.45 -37.66
CA PRO A 16 -3.41 -8.69 -37.04
C PRO A 16 -3.49 -8.92 -35.52
N PHE A 17 -3.81 -7.86 -34.77
CA PHE A 17 -3.83 -7.89 -33.30
C PHE A 17 -5.11 -7.26 -32.76
N GLN A 18 -5.75 -7.92 -31.79
CA GLN A 18 -6.98 -7.42 -31.17
C GLN A 18 -6.65 -6.52 -29.97
N VAL A 19 -7.18 -5.28 -29.98
CA VAL A 19 -7.13 -4.34 -28.86
C VAL A 19 -8.56 -3.95 -28.49
N GLY A 20 -9.07 -4.53 -27.40
CA GLY A 20 -10.50 -4.45 -27.08
C GLY A 20 -11.38 -5.01 -28.18
N SER A 21 -12.31 -4.19 -28.68
CA SER A 21 -13.21 -4.56 -29.77
C SER A 21 -12.64 -4.32 -31.17
N LYS A 22 -11.43 -3.73 -31.27
CA LYS A 22 -10.82 -3.37 -32.55
C LYS A 22 -9.77 -4.39 -32.96
N ILE A 23 -9.81 -4.84 -34.21
CA ILE A 23 -8.73 -5.60 -34.83
C ILE A 23 -7.86 -4.61 -35.60
N LEU A 24 -6.58 -4.56 -35.26
CA LEU A 24 -5.58 -3.73 -35.92
C LEU A 24 -4.88 -4.57 -36.99
N ASP A 25 -4.81 -4.07 -38.23
CA ASP A 25 -4.05 -4.69 -39.32
C ASP A 25 -2.68 -4.04 -39.52
N PHE A 26 -1.75 -4.75 -40.15
CA PHE A 26 -0.39 -4.28 -40.37
C PHE A 26 -0.33 -2.97 -41.19
N ASN A 27 -1.00 -2.95 -42.35
CA ASN A 27 -0.88 -1.87 -43.33
C ASN A 27 -1.44 -0.53 -42.81
N SER A 28 -2.51 -0.57 -42.02
CA SER A 28 -3.09 0.62 -41.40
C SER A 28 -2.29 1.06 -40.18
N SER A 29 -1.88 0.11 -39.33
CA SER A 29 -1.24 0.43 -38.05
C SER A 29 0.16 0.99 -38.23
N ILE A 30 0.96 0.43 -39.15
CA ILE A 30 2.35 0.85 -39.38
C ILE A 30 2.45 2.32 -39.80
N LYS A 31 1.45 2.84 -40.51
CA LYS A 31 1.37 4.26 -40.93
C LYS A 31 1.29 5.22 -39.74
N SER A 32 0.87 4.75 -38.57
CA SER A 32 0.80 5.55 -37.35
C SER A 32 2.15 5.59 -36.61
N PHE A 33 3.09 4.70 -36.93
CA PHE A 33 4.39 4.62 -36.27
C PHE A 33 5.46 5.41 -37.01
N THR A 34 5.28 6.73 -37.01
CA THR A 34 6.20 7.68 -37.64
C THR A 34 6.87 8.58 -36.60
N GLY A 35 8.09 9.02 -36.88
CA GLY A 35 8.79 10.04 -36.12
C GLY A 35 8.27 11.44 -36.45
N LYS A 36 8.98 12.46 -35.94
CA LYS A 36 8.57 13.88 -35.91
C LYS A 36 8.09 14.46 -37.25
N TYR A 37 8.62 13.96 -38.36
CA TYR A 37 8.33 14.45 -39.72
C TYR A 37 7.70 13.39 -40.64
N GLY A 38 6.96 12.43 -40.07
CA GLY A 38 6.14 11.49 -40.84
C GLY A 38 6.90 10.35 -41.51
N LYS A 39 8.20 10.18 -41.22
CA LYS A 39 8.97 9.00 -41.63
C LYS A 39 8.91 7.91 -40.57
N SER A 40 8.93 6.64 -40.97
CA SER A 40 8.92 5.49 -40.05
C SER A 40 10.03 5.60 -39.01
N GLY A 41 9.71 5.25 -37.75
CA GLY A 41 10.65 5.30 -36.64
C GLY A 41 10.00 5.80 -35.34
N PRO A 42 10.73 5.72 -34.20
CA PRO A 42 10.27 6.19 -32.88
C PRO A 42 9.77 7.64 -32.89
N SER A 43 8.87 8.01 -31.98
CA SER A 43 8.07 9.24 -32.12
C SER A 43 8.89 10.53 -32.09
N ASN A 44 10.04 10.53 -31.41
CA ASN A 44 10.97 11.66 -31.34
C ASN A 44 12.08 11.65 -32.39
N TRP A 45 12.16 10.61 -33.22
CA TRP A 45 13.19 10.52 -34.25
C TRP A 45 12.85 11.39 -35.45
N SER A 46 13.88 11.86 -36.15
CA SER A 46 13.74 12.67 -37.37
C SER A 46 14.29 11.90 -38.56
N TYR A 47 13.44 11.66 -39.57
CA TYR A 47 13.82 10.93 -40.78
C TYR A 47 14.49 9.57 -40.49
N GLY A 48 13.95 8.82 -39.52
CA GLY A 48 14.47 7.51 -39.15
C GLY A 48 15.79 7.53 -38.36
N LYS A 49 16.24 8.71 -37.90
CA LYS A 49 17.46 8.86 -37.09
C LYS A 49 17.13 9.35 -35.67
N HIS A 50 17.86 8.81 -34.70
CA HIS A 50 17.82 9.30 -33.33
C HIS A 50 18.30 10.76 -33.25
N PRO A 51 17.88 11.51 -32.21
CA PRO A 51 18.44 12.84 -31.97
C PRO A 51 19.97 12.79 -31.80
N ALA A 52 20.67 13.81 -32.29
CA ALA A 52 22.13 13.89 -32.20
C ALA A 52 22.59 13.93 -30.74
N GLY A 53 23.65 13.19 -30.41
CA GLY A 53 24.19 13.09 -29.05
C GLY A 53 23.46 12.08 -28.15
N LEU A 54 22.46 11.36 -28.68
CA LEU A 54 21.69 10.33 -27.97
C LEU A 54 21.97 8.91 -28.48
N GLU A 55 23.11 8.69 -29.15
CA GLU A 55 23.50 7.42 -29.78
C GLU A 55 23.49 6.27 -28.76
N ASN A 56 23.94 6.55 -27.54
CA ASN A 56 24.09 5.59 -26.44
C ASN A 56 23.04 5.78 -25.34
N HIS A 57 21.94 6.50 -25.63
CA HIS A 57 20.81 6.66 -24.72
C HIS A 57 19.73 5.62 -25.04
N PRO A 58 18.83 5.28 -24.09
CA PRO A 58 17.71 4.41 -24.40
C PRO A 58 16.80 5.05 -25.45
N VAL A 59 16.26 4.21 -26.34
CA VAL A 59 15.25 4.64 -27.31
C VAL A 59 13.96 4.98 -26.56
N THR A 60 13.42 6.15 -26.87
CA THR A 60 12.24 6.75 -26.26
C THR A 60 11.12 6.88 -27.29
N GLY A 61 9.89 7.11 -26.83
CA GLY A 61 8.75 7.34 -27.72
C GLY A 61 8.31 6.09 -28.49
N LEU A 62 8.44 4.93 -27.85
CA LEU A 62 8.05 3.65 -28.42
C LEU A 62 6.63 3.24 -28.00
N SER A 63 5.87 2.70 -28.93
CA SER A 63 4.63 1.98 -28.65
C SER A 63 4.91 0.56 -28.17
N TRP A 64 3.91 -0.11 -27.59
CA TRP A 64 4.02 -1.52 -27.22
C TRP A 64 4.27 -2.41 -28.45
N PHE A 65 3.67 -2.07 -29.59
CA PHE A 65 3.89 -2.80 -30.85
C PHE A 65 5.31 -2.62 -31.39
N GLU A 66 5.87 -1.40 -31.34
CA GLU A 66 7.27 -1.15 -31.72
C GLU A 66 8.23 -1.92 -30.79
N ALA A 67 7.93 -1.98 -29.49
CA ALA A 67 8.67 -2.74 -28.50
C ALA A 67 8.71 -4.24 -28.83
N ARG A 68 7.54 -4.83 -29.09
CA ARG A 68 7.38 -6.23 -29.51
C ARG A 68 8.08 -6.53 -30.83
N ALA A 69 7.94 -5.65 -31.82
CA ALA A 69 8.57 -5.84 -33.11
C ALA A 69 10.10 -5.84 -33.01
N TYR A 70 10.65 -4.92 -32.21
CA TYR A 70 12.08 -4.90 -31.94
C TYR A 70 12.55 -6.14 -31.17
N SER A 71 11.78 -6.63 -30.19
CA SER A 71 12.14 -7.85 -29.46
C SER A 71 12.24 -9.05 -30.40
N ARG A 72 11.26 -9.21 -31.31
CA ARG A 72 11.25 -10.28 -32.32
C ARG A 72 12.42 -10.18 -33.29
N TYR A 73 12.72 -8.97 -33.78
CA TYR A 73 13.91 -8.73 -34.61
C TYR A 73 15.20 -9.15 -33.91
N LYS A 74 15.32 -8.91 -32.60
CA LYS A 74 16.47 -9.36 -31.79
C LYS A 74 16.42 -10.83 -31.35
N LYS A 75 15.34 -11.57 -31.70
CA LYS A 75 15.08 -12.95 -31.24
C LYS A 75 15.04 -13.07 -29.71
N LEU A 76 14.43 -12.07 -29.07
CA LEU A 76 14.21 -11.96 -27.62
C LEU A 76 12.72 -11.65 -27.34
N SER A 77 12.34 -11.53 -26.07
CA SER A 77 11.00 -11.12 -25.66
C SER A 77 11.02 -9.80 -24.89
N LEU A 78 9.86 -9.17 -24.74
CA LEU A 78 9.66 -8.28 -23.59
C LEU A 78 9.56 -9.14 -22.33
N PRO A 79 9.95 -8.64 -21.14
CA PRO A 79 9.65 -9.33 -19.89
C PRO A 79 8.13 -9.32 -19.64
N ASN A 80 7.62 -10.27 -18.87
CA ASN A 80 6.32 -10.13 -18.21
C ASN A 80 6.45 -9.32 -16.90
N VAL A 81 5.34 -8.83 -16.34
CA VAL A 81 5.30 -8.02 -15.11
C VAL A 81 6.03 -8.71 -13.96
N TYR A 82 5.90 -10.02 -13.82
CA TYR A 82 6.51 -10.79 -12.73
C TYR A 82 8.03 -10.87 -12.86
N GLN A 83 8.52 -11.10 -14.08
CA GLN A 83 9.96 -11.06 -14.37
C GLN A 83 10.53 -9.66 -14.09
N TRP A 84 9.82 -8.61 -14.50
CA TRP A 84 10.25 -7.24 -14.27
C TRP A 84 10.30 -6.88 -12.77
N LEU A 85 9.24 -7.21 -12.01
CA LEU A 85 9.17 -6.99 -10.57
C LEU A 85 10.26 -7.75 -9.81
N TYR A 86 10.48 -9.01 -10.18
CA TYR A 86 11.57 -9.81 -9.60
C TYR A 86 12.94 -9.19 -9.91
N ALA A 87 13.18 -8.81 -11.16
CA ALA A 87 14.45 -8.26 -11.62
C ALA A 87 14.78 -6.88 -10.99
N SER A 88 13.77 -6.02 -10.84
CA SER A 88 13.89 -4.70 -10.24
C SER A 88 14.14 -4.73 -8.72
N GLY A 89 13.77 -5.83 -8.06
CA GLY A 89 13.79 -5.97 -6.61
C GLY A 89 12.51 -5.46 -5.94
N GLU A 90 11.53 -4.98 -6.70
CA GLU A 90 10.17 -4.64 -6.24
C GLU A 90 9.32 -5.91 -6.15
N THR A 91 9.70 -6.84 -5.28
CA THR A 91 8.82 -7.97 -4.96
C THR A 91 7.75 -7.48 -3.98
N GLY A 92 6.47 -7.75 -4.28
CA GLY A 92 5.30 -7.24 -3.54
C GLY A 92 5.19 -7.61 -2.05
N PHE A 93 6.22 -8.21 -1.46
CA PHE A 93 6.37 -8.50 -0.04
C PHE A 93 7.34 -7.56 0.69
N SER A 94 8.06 -6.67 -0.03
CA SER A 94 8.95 -5.73 0.62
C SER A 94 8.16 -4.54 1.17
N ALA A 95 8.17 -4.36 2.50
CA ALA A 95 7.65 -3.16 3.17
C ALA A 95 8.41 -1.86 2.80
N SER A 96 9.37 -1.92 1.87
CA SER A 96 10.10 -0.78 1.37
C SER A 96 10.44 -0.94 -0.11
N VAL A 97 10.17 0.11 -0.88
CA VAL A 97 10.69 0.31 -2.23
C VAL A 97 12.23 0.20 -2.20
N ASN A 98 12.85 -0.35 -3.24
CA ASN A 98 14.28 -0.42 -3.44
C ASN A 98 14.87 0.99 -3.55
N LYS A 99 15.22 1.56 -2.39
CA LYS A 99 15.71 2.92 -2.24
C LYS A 99 16.94 3.19 -3.09
N LYS A 100 17.80 2.19 -3.30
CA LYS A 100 18.99 2.35 -4.15
C LYS A 100 18.59 2.71 -5.58
N VAL A 101 17.62 2.02 -6.16
CA VAL A 101 17.11 2.33 -7.50
C VAL A 101 16.44 3.69 -7.47
N ARG A 102 15.41 3.82 -6.64
CA ARG A 102 14.59 5.03 -6.48
C ARG A 102 15.43 6.31 -6.34
N ASP A 103 16.42 6.33 -5.45
CA ASP A 103 17.14 7.55 -5.07
C ASP A 103 18.31 7.89 -6.00
N ASN A 104 18.83 6.91 -6.75
CA ASN A 104 20.02 7.12 -7.59
C ASN A 104 19.72 7.04 -9.09
N SER A 105 18.57 6.52 -9.49
CA SER A 105 18.14 6.48 -10.89
C SER A 105 17.90 7.88 -11.47
N ASN A 106 17.84 7.96 -12.81
CA ASN A 106 17.66 9.21 -13.54
C ASN A 106 16.21 9.71 -13.53
N TYR A 107 15.69 10.15 -12.40
CA TYR A 107 14.38 10.81 -12.27
C TYR A 107 14.51 12.34 -12.26
N ASP A 108 13.37 13.06 -12.33
CA ASP A 108 13.28 14.53 -12.25
C ASP A 108 14.32 15.28 -13.12
N SER A 109 14.58 14.72 -14.30
CA SER A 109 15.60 15.14 -15.24
C SER A 109 14.97 15.66 -16.53
N SER A 110 15.71 16.48 -17.29
CA SER A 110 15.25 17.00 -18.59
C SER A 110 15.54 16.05 -19.75
N GLN A 111 16.33 14.99 -19.53
CA GLN A 111 16.76 14.04 -20.56
C GLN A 111 17.09 12.67 -19.95
N THR A 112 17.11 11.64 -20.79
CA THR A 112 17.67 10.32 -20.47
C THR A 112 19.17 10.38 -20.23
N THR A 113 19.72 9.33 -19.61
CA THR A 113 21.17 9.09 -19.45
C THR A 113 21.64 7.91 -20.28
N LEU A 114 22.95 7.69 -20.35
CA LEU A 114 23.56 6.59 -21.09
C LEU A 114 23.05 5.22 -20.59
N VAL A 115 22.91 4.26 -21.50
CA VAL A 115 22.39 2.92 -21.17
C VAL A 115 23.30 2.13 -20.22
N ASP A 116 24.58 2.46 -20.17
CA ASP A 116 25.60 1.87 -19.28
C ASP A 116 25.76 2.61 -17.95
N ASP A 117 25.01 3.69 -17.72
CA ASP A 117 24.98 4.40 -16.45
C ASP A 117 24.50 3.47 -15.33
N SER A 118 25.39 3.21 -14.37
CA SER A 118 25.16 2.26 -13.28
C SER A 118 24.46 2.87 -12.07
N ARG A 119 24.15 4.18 -12.11
CA ARG A 119 23.37 4.81 -11.06
C ARG A 119 21.99 4.16 -10.96
N GLY A 120 21.56 3.89 -9.72
CA GLY A 120 20.30 3.19 -9.47
C GLY A 120 20.27 1.72 -9.95
N SER A 121 21.41 1.11 -10.29
CA SER A 121 21.45 -0.28 -10.75
C SER A 121 21.07 -1.28 -9.65
N SER A 122 20.21 -2.24 -10.00
CA SER A 122 19.76 -3.36 -9.16
C SER A 122 20.00 -4.68 -9.87
N ASN A 123 20.58 -5.67 -9.21
CA ASN A 123 20.92 -6.98 -9.80
C ASN A 123 21.72 -6.89 -11.12
N GLY A 124 22.59 -5.88 -11.26
CA GLY A 124 23.35 -5.63 -12.49
C GLY A 124 22.53 -5.02 -13.64
N LEU A 125 21.27 -4.66 -13.39
CA LEU A 125 20.39 -4.01 -14.34
C LEU A 125 20.47 -2.50 -14.15
N ASN A 126 21.30 -1.88 -14.98
CA ASN A 126 21.39 -0.44 -15.12
C ASN A 126 20.06 0.12 -15.63
N ASN A 127 19.71 1.33 -15.16
CA ASN A 127 18.54 2.07 -15.63
C ASN A 127 17.19 1.31 -15.47
N ILE A 128 17.07 0.40 -14.51
CA ILE A 128 15.81 -0.36 -14.28
C ILE A 128 14.68 0.55 -13.76
N GLY A 129 15.02 1.73 -13.22
CA GLY A 129 14.08 2.79 -12.89
C GLY A 129 14.55 4.13 -13.44
N GLY A 130 13.59 5.01 -13.75
CA GLY A 130 13.80 6.44 -13.97
C GLY A 130 14.29 6.81 -15.35
N ASN A 131 15.11 6.03 -16.06
CA ASN A 131 15.56 6.47 -17.37
C ASN A 131 14.41 6.45 -18.40
N VAL A 132 13.75 5.32 -18.57
CA VAL A 132 12.51 5.16 -19.37
C VAL A 132 11.57 4.20 -18.66
N LYS A 133 10.27 4.39 -18.83
CA LYS A 133 9.29 3.36 -18.51
C LYS A 133 9.45 2.21 -19.50
N GLU A 134 9.39 0.98 -19.01
CA GLU A 134 9.66 -0.21 -19.81
C GLU A 134 8.36 -0.95 -20.12
N TRP A 135 8.04 -1.13 -21.40
CA TRP A 135 6.92 -1.96 -21.84
C TRP A 135 7.13 -3.43 -21.47
N VAL A 136 6.09 -4.08 -20.96
CA VAL A 136 6.09 -5.52 -20.63
C VAL A 136 4.95 -6.24 -21.37
N LEU A 137 4.95 -7.58 -21.37
CA LEU A 137 4.02 -8.39 -22.16
C LEU A 137 2.55 -8.23 -21.76
N ASN A 138 2.29 -8.08 -20.46
CA ASN A 138 0.95 -8.32 -19.93
C ASN A 138 -0.07 -7.24 -20.31
N PRO A 139 -1.25 -7.62 -20.85
CA PRO A 139 -2.38 -6.71 -20.99
C PRO A 139 -2.97 -6.35 -19.62
N ASN A 140 -3.71 -5.25 -19.58
CA ASN A 140 -4.39 -4.75 -18.40
C ASN A 140 -5.91 -4.64 -18.64
N GLY A 141 -6.68 -5.07 -17.65
CA GLY A 141 -8.14 -5.06 -17.67
C GLY A 141 -8.76 -6.15 -18.57
N ILE A 142 -10.00 -6.54 -18.26
CA ILE A 142 -10.71 -7.61 -19.00
C ILE A 142 -10.88 -7.29 -20.49
N ASN A 143 -10.95 -5.99 -20.81
CA ASN A 143 -11.09 -5.50 -22.18
C ASN A 143 -9.76 -5.47 -22.95
N GLN A 144 -8.61 -5.69 -22.30
CA GLN A 144 -7.29 -5.73 -22.93
C GLN A 144 -7.01 -4.55 -23.89
N GLN A 145 -7.48 -3.36 -23.51
CA GLN A 145 -7.29 -2.12 -24.28
C GLN A 145 -5.97 -1.42 -23.93
N ARG A 146 -5.34 -1.85 -22.83
CA ARG A 146 -4.14 -1.26 -22.26
C ARG A 146 -3.12 -2.36 -21.98
N PHE A 147 -1.85 -2.00 -21.98
CA PHE A 147 -0.73 -2.89 -21.67
C PHE A 147 0.11 -2.30 -20.56
N SER A 148 0.73 -3.18 -19.78
CA SER A 148 1.50 -2.82 -18.59
C SER A 148 2.82 -2.14 -18.97
N ILE A 149 3.23 -1.14 -18.19
CA ILE A 149 4.50 -0.42 -18.35
C ILE A 149 5.03 0.00 -16.98
N LEU A 150 6.33 -0.15 -16.72
CA LEU A 150 6.89 -0.11 -15.35
C LEU A 150 8.17 0.74 -15.23
N GLY A 151 8.58 1.09 -14.02
CA GLY A 151 9.89 1.68 -13.71
C GLY A 151 9.97 3.21 -13.66
N GLY A 152 8.98 3.92 -14.20
CA GLY A 152 9.00 5.39 -14.30
C GLY A 152 10.06 5.92 -15.30
N SER A 153 9.90 7.17 -15.72
CA SER A 153 10.72 7.81 -16.76
C SER A 153 11.41 9.08 -16.26
N PHE A 154 12.30 9.62 -17.08
CA PHE A 154 13.27 10.61 -16.62
C PHE A 154 12.62 11.93 -16.21
N SER A 155 11.45 12.22 -16.78
CA SER A 155 10.64 13.39 -16.46
C SER A 155 9.68 13.17 -15.29
N GLU A 156 9.70 12.01 -14.65
CA GLU A 156 8.83 11.64 -13.55
C GLU A 156 9.60 11.61 -12.23
N GLN A 157 8.86 11.65 -11.12
CA GLN A 157 9.42 11.69 -9.77
C GLN A 157 9.91 10.30 -9.31
N PRO A 158 10.92 10.21 -8.43
CA PRO A 158 11.48 8.95 -7.94
C PRO A 158 10.46 7.94 -7.41
N TYR A 159 9.39 8.39 -6.75
CA TYR A 159 8.36 7.51 -6.21
C TYR A 159 7.59 6.74 -7.29
N THR A 160 7.73 7.10 -8.57
CA THR A 160 7.07 6.38 -9.67
C THR A 160 7.71 5.03 -9.99
N PHE A 161 8.85 4.70 -9.36
CA PHE A 161 9.57 3.44 -9.59
C PHE A 161 8.70 2.21 -9.37
N ASN A 162 7.96 2.15 -8.26
CA ASN A 162 7.14 1.02 -7.85
C ASN A 162 5.67 1.16 -8.29
N ASN A 163 5.34 2.19 -9.08
CA ASN A 163 3.99 2.37 -9.60
C ASN A 163 3.74 1.38 -10.74
N TYR A 164 2.57 0.74 -10.69
CA TYR A 164 2.04 0.01 -11.83
C TYR A 164 1.30 0.96 -12.77
N TYR A 165 1.78 1.09 -14.00
CA TYR A 165 1.07 1.81 -15.04
C TYR A 165 0.52 0.84 -16.08
N SER A 166 -0.61 1.21 -16.67
CA SER A 166 -1.06 0.65 -17.93
C SER A 166 -1.35 1.79 -18.90
N LEU A 167 -1.03 1.63 -20.18
CA LEU A 167 -1.23 2.62 -21.23
C LEU A 167 -1.83 1.97 -22.48
N SER A 168 -2.43 2.74 -23.39
CA SER A 168 -2.81 2.21 -24.70
C SER A 168 -1.57 1.59 -25.38
N PRO A 169 -1.67 0.43 -26.07
CA PRO A 169 -0.52 -0.14 -26.76
C PRO A 169 0.00 0.74 -27.92
N MET A 170 -0.78 1.75 -28.31
CA MET A 170 -0.41 2.75 -29.31
C MET A 170 0.25 4.00 -28.70
N ASP A 171 0.33 4.11 -27.37
CA ASP A 171 0.93 5.28 -26.69
C ASP A 171 2.43 5.35 -26.94
N ARG A 172 2.90 6.52 -27.39
CA ARG A 172 4.30 6.77 -27.78
C ARG A 172 4.87 7.97 -27.06
N SER A 173 4.42 8.19 -25.83
CA SER A 173 4.94 9.24 -24.96
C SER A 173 6.46 9.12 -24.82
N ILE A 174 7.17 10.26 -24.73
CA ILE A 174 8.64 10.30 -24.73
C ILE A 174 9.25 9.48 -23.60
N GLY A 175 8.58 9.34 -22.46
CA GLY A 175 9.04 8.50 -21.36
C GLY A 175 8.97 6.98 -21.62
N ASN A 176 8.34 6.52 -22.71
CA ASN A 176 8.14 5.10 -22.99
C ASN A 176 9.33 4.52 -23.76
N GLY A 177 9.88 3.44 -23.24
CA GLY A 177 10.98 2.68 -23.82
C GLY A 177 10.81 1.19 -23.56
N ILE A 178 11.92 0.45 -23.63
CA ILE A 178 11.91 -1.01 -23.62
C ILE A 178 13.14 -1.60 -22.94
N ARG A 179 12.94 -2.79 -22.37
CA ARG A 179 14.00 -3.72 -22.01
C ARG A 179 13.63 -5.09 -22.55
N LEU A 180 14.63 -5.83 -23.04
CA LEU A 180 14.43 -7.17 -23.57
C LEU A 180 14.85 -8.22 -22.53
N ALA A 181 14.15 -9.34 -22.55
CA ALA A 181 14.44 -10.51 -21.73
C ALA A 181 14.78 -11.70 -22.62
N LYS A 182 15.59 -12.62 -22.08
CA LYS A 182 15.88 -13.91 -22.69
C LYS A 182 15.54 -15.01 -21.70
N THR A 183 14.58 -15.86 -22.05
CA THR A 183 14.32 -17.10 -21.31
C THR A 183 15.43 -18.10 -21.61
N LEU A 184 16.10 -18.58 -20.55
CA LEU A 184 17.22 -19.52 -20.70
C LEU A 184 16.79 -20.98 -20.87
N ASN A 185 15.53 -21.30 -20.55
CA ASN A 185 14.97 -22.65 -20.66
C ASN A 185 13.77 -22.64 -21.62
N GLU A 186 13.99 -23.08 -22.87
CA GLU A 186 13.01 -23.02 -23.96
C GLU A 186 11.79 -23.95 -23.76
N ASN A 187 11.86 -24.89 -22.81
CA ASN A 187 10.78 -25.84 -22.51
C ASN A 187 9.67 -25.27 -21.62
N HIS A 188 9.76 -24.03 -21.17
CA HIS A 188 8.73 -23.38 -20.35
C HIS A 188 8.10 -22.20 -21.09
N SER A 189 6.94 -22.42 -21.71
CA SER A 189 6.01 -21.31 -21.97
C SER A 189 5.46 -20.84 -20.62
N SER A 190 5.77 -19.62 -20.22
CA SER A 190 5.27 -19.06 -18.97
C SER A 190 3.79 -18.71 -19.13
N LEU A 191 2.89 -19.37 -18.37
CA LEU A 191 1.48 -18.97 -18.25
C LEU A 191 1.31 -17.51 -17.80
N LEU A 192 2.38 -16.88 -17.31
CA LEU A 192 2.39 -15.49 -16.87
C LEU A 192 2.58 -14.48 -18.01
N ASP A 193 2.99 -14.90 -19.20
CA ASP A 193 3.21 -13.99 -20.34
C ASP A 193 1.89 -13.41 -20.84
N ASP A 194 0.86 -14.26 -20.93
CA ASP A 194 -0.49 -13.90 -21.37
C ASP A 194 -1.42 -13.50 -20.21
N LYS A 195 -0.90 -13.41 -18.98
CA LYS A 195 -1.72 -13.09 -17.82
C LYS A 195 -2.25 -11.67 -17.91
N ILE A 196 -3.56 -11.52 -17.89
CA ILE A 196 -4.24 -10.22 -17.81
C ILE A 196 -4.06 -9.68 -16.40
N ILE A 197 -3.39 -8.54 -16.27
CA ILE A 197 -3.34 -7.82 -15.00
C ILE A 197 -4.69 -7.14 -14.79
N PRO A 198 -5.35 -7.33 -13.64
CA PRO A 198 -6.62 -6.66 -13.36
C PRO A 198 -6.46 -5.14 -13.42
N GLU A 199 -7.46 -4.46 -14.00
CA GLU A 199 -7.56 -3.01 -13.92
C GLU A 199 -8.14 -2.65 -12.55
N TYR A 200 -7.28 -2.15 -11.66
CA TYR A 200 -7.70 -1.57 -10.39
C TYR A 200 -7.75 -0.06 -10.51
N ASN A 201 -8.85 0.45 -11.07
CA ASN A 201 -9.13 1.89 -11.10
C ASN A 201 -10.41 2.16 -10.33
N ARG A 202 -10.31 2.20 -8.99
CA ARG A 202 -11.42 2.55 -8.11
C ARG A 202 -11.21 3.98 -7.63
N ASN A 203 -11.93 4.94 -8.21
CA ASN A 203 -11.96 6.29 -7.66
C ASN A 203 -12.97 6.36 -6.51
N ILE A 204 -12.48 6.21 -5.28
CA ILE A 204 -13.35 6.19 -4.09
C ILE A 204 -14.03 7.54 -3.87
N SER A 205 -13.41 8.65 -4.27
CA SER A 205 -13.99 10.00 -4.12
C SER A 205 -15.25 10.20 -4.97
N GLU A 206 -15.42 9.45 -6.06
CA GLU A 206 -16.61 9.50 -6.92
C GLU A 206 -17.73 8.56 -6.45
N LEU A 207 -17.47 7.69 -5.46
CA LEU A 207 -18.49 6.81 -4.93
C LEU A 207 -19.43 7.59 -4.00
N SER A 208 -20.73 7.43 -4.27
CA SER A 208 -21.80 7.99 -3.43
C SER A 208 -21.74 7.41 -2.02
N ASP A 209 -21.93 8.26 -1.01
CA ASP A 209 -22.14 7.83 0.36
C ASP A 209 -23.52 7.14 0.53
N VAL A 210 -23.73 6.51 1.67
CA VAL A 210 -25.03 6.00 2.12
C VAL A 210 -25.72 6.99 3.05
N SER A 211 -27.04 6.86 3.23
CA SER A 211 -27.77 7.66 4.22
C SER A 211 -27.37 7.28 5.65
N ASP A 212 -27.65 8.16 6.61
CA ASP A 212 -27.37 7.89 8.03
C ASP A 212 -28.09 6.64 8.53
N GLU A 213 -29.33 6.41 8.10
CA GLU A 213 -30.11 5.23 8.48
C GLU A 213 -29.49 3.94 7.94
N VAL A 214 -28.96 3.95 6.71
CA VAL A 214 -28.27 2.80 6.14
C VAL A 214 -26.93 2.57 6.83
N PHE A 215 -26.20 3.64 7.13
CA PHE A 215 -24.95 3.55 7.87
C PHE A 215 -25.17 2.98 9.28
N ASP A 216 -26.23 3.39 9.98
CA ASP A 216 -26.57 2.87 11.30
C ASP A 216 -26.87 1.37 11.26
N VAL A 217 -27.52 0.88 10.21
CA VAL A 217 -27.68 -0.57 9.97
C VAL A 217 -26.32 -1.25 9.79
N TYR A 218 -25.41 -0.68 9.01
CA TYR A 218 -24.07 -1.25 8.83
C TYR A 218 -23.28 -1.27 10.15
N LYS A 219 -23.30 -0.16 10.89
CA LYS A 219 -22.66 0.00 12.21
C LYS A 219 -23.23 -0.96 13.26
N SER A 220 -24.53 -1.26 13.22
CA SER A 220 -25.18 -2.16 14.18
C SER A 220 -24.62 -3.59 14.19
N GLN A 221 -23.96 -4.02 13.11
CA GLN A 221 -23.32 -5.34 13.04
C GLN A 221 -22.16 -5.48 14.04
N PHE A 222 -21.57 -4.35 14.48
CA PHE A 222 -20.52 -4.32 15.49
C PHE A 222 -21.06 -4.33 16.92
N ASP A 223 -22.38 -4.25 17.10
CA ASP A 223 -23.00 -4.28 18.41
C ASP A 223 -23.10 -5.70 18.96
N TYR A 224 -23.19 -5.76 20.28
CA TYR A 224 -23.36 -6.97 21.07
C TYR A 224 -24.12 -6.60 22.35
N GLU A 225 -24.77 -7.59 22.96
CA GLU A 225 -25.47 -7.39 24.22
C GLU A 225 -24.50 -6.96 25.32
N ASN A 226 -24.90 -5.94 26.08
CA ASN A 226 -24.11 -5.49 27.21
C ASN A 226 -24.00 -6.64 28.23
N SER A 227 -22.77 -7.05 28.53
CA SER A 227 -22.46 -8.15 29.43
C SER A 227 -21.22 -7.82 30.26
N PRO A 228 -21.14 -8.29 31.52
CA PRO A 228 -19.97 -8.05 32.36
C PRO A 228 -18.67 -8.46 31.66
N VAL A 229 -17.61 -7.67 31.82
CA VAL A 229 -16.32 -7.89 31.13
C VAL A 229 -15.74 -9.27 31.43
N ASN A 230 -15.83 -9.72 32.69
CA ASN A 230 -15.34 -11.02 33.16
C ASN A 230 -13.88 -11.29 32.75
N ALA A 231 -13.04 -10.24 32.80
CA ALA A 231 -11.62 -10.36 32.46
C ALA A 231 -10.80 -10.90 33.63
N LYS A 232 -9.86 -11.77 33.32
CA LYS A 232 -8.75 -12.17 34.20
C LYS A 232 -7.49 -11.46 33.72
N THR A 233 -6.78 -10.81 34.63
CA THR A 233 -5.50 -10.14 34.34
C THR A 233 -4.40 -10.77 35.17
N THR A 234 -3.30 -11.17 34.54
CA THR A 234 -2.14 -11.79 35.19
C THR A 234 -0.88 -11.02 34.87
N THR A 235 -0.07 -10.72 35.88
CA THR A 235 1.26 -10.13 35.68
C THR A 235 2.23 -11.17 35.11
N ILE A 236 3.03 -10.78 34.12
CA ILE A 236 4.11 -11.60 33.57
C ILE A 236 5.30 -11.50 34.51
N GLU A 237 5.71 -12.63 35.09
CA GLU A 237 6.85 -12.71 35.99
C GLU A 237 8.16 -12.43 35.26
N ASN A 238 9.13 -11.83 35.96
CA ASN A 238 10.49 -11.59 35.47
C ASN A 238 10.56 -10.84 34.12
N PHE A 239 9.68 -9.85 33.90
CA PHE A 239 9.65 -9.09 32.64
C PHE A 239 10.86 -8.16 32.45
N GLN A 240 10.86 -6.97 33.06
CA GLN A 240 11.99 -6.04 33.01
C GLN A 240 11.94 -5.09 34.22
N ASP A 241 13.07 -4.88 34.88
CA ASP A 241 13.16 -4.00 36.05
C ASP A 241 12.61 -2.59 35.77
N GLY A 242 11.76 -2.09 36.66
CA GLY A 242 11.11 -0.79 36.55
C GLY A 242 9.86 -0.75 35.66
N TYR A 243 9.50 -1.87 35.04
CA TYR A 243 8.32 -2.00 34.17
C TYR A 243 7.45 -3.17 34.62
N THR A 244 6.16 -3.07 34.32
CA THR A 244 5.21 -4.19 34.50
C THR A 244 4.61 -4.53 33.15
N ALA A 245 4.56 -5.83 32.85
CA ALA A 245 3.77 -6.38 31.76
C ALA A 245 2.65 -7.27 32.33
N GLN A 246 1.44 -7.12 31.81
CA GLN A 246 0.29 -7.94 32.17
C GLN A 246 -0.33 -8.55 30.91
N LYS A 247 -0.93 -9.73 31.07
CA LYS A 247 -1.80 -10.36 30.08
C LYS A 247 -3.23 -10.31 30.60
N PHE A 248 -4.16 -9.78 29.81
CA PHE A 248 -5.59 -9.87 30.09
C PHE A 248 -6.23 -10.92 29.20
N GLU A 249 -7.23 -11.62 29.70
CA GLU A 249 -8.06 -12.56 28.94
C GLU A 249 -9.53 -12.41 29.35
N MET A 250 -10.45 -12.51 28.39
CA MET A 250 -11.89 -12.42 28.61
C MET A 250 -12.67 -13.16 27.53
N PRO A 251 -13.95 -13.50 27.76
CA PRO A 251 -14.83 -14.02 26.72
C PRO A 251 -14.96 -13.04 25.55
N THR A 252 -15.07 -13.56 24.33
CA THR A 252 -15.47 -12.79 23.14
C THR A 252 -16.94 -12.40 23.22
N THR A 253 -17.37 -11.42 22.41
CA THR A 253 -18.77 -10.95 22.34
C THR A 253 -19.57 -11.59 21.20
N TYR A 254 -19.04 -12.67 20.67
CA TYR A 254 -19.60 -13.46 19.58
C TYR A 254 -19.26 -14.93 19.82
N GLU A 255 -19.98 -15.84 19.19
CA GLU A 255 -19.73 -17.27 19.35
C GLU A 255 -18.32 -17.64 18.86
N SER A 256 -17.50 -18.15 19.78
CA SER A 256 -16.12 -18.57 19.52
C SER A 256 -15.64 -19.54 20.58
N ASN A 257 -14.77 -20.46 20.18
CA ASN A 257 -14.00 -21.31 21.10
C ASN A 257 -12.76 -20.57 21.66
N GLU A 258 -12.48 -19.37 21.17
CA GLU A 258 -11.37 -18.54 21.60
C GLU A 258 -11.80 -17.47 22.62
N LYS A 259 -10.82 -17.02 23.40
CA LYS A 259 -10.93 -15.82 24.25
C LYS A 259 -10.32 -14.62 23.53
N LEU A 260 -10.85 -13.43 23.84
CA LEU A 260 -10.16 -12.19 23.56
C LEU A 260 -9.10 -11.99 24.64
N PHE A 261 -7.86 -11.70 24.26
CA PHE A 261 -6.78 -11.44 25.19
C PHE A 261 -5.84 -10.38 24.63
N GLY A 262 -4.91 -9.91 25.45
CA GLY A 262 -3.91 -8.94 25.02
C GLY A 262 -2.91 -8.61 26.11
N TYR A 263 -2.02 -7.68 25.80
CA TYR A 263 -0.92 -7.30 26.67
C TYR A 263 -1.02 -5.84 27.09
N ILE A 264 -0.58 -5.55 28.31
CA ILE A 264 -0.53 -4.21 28.91
C ILE A 264 0.89 -3.99 29.41
N ILE A 265 1.51 -2.88 29.06
CA ILE A 265 2.85 -2.51 29.50
C ILE A 265 2.83 -1.08 30.04
N TYR A 266 3.38 -0.88 31.24
CA TYR A 266 3.53 0.44 31.86
C TYR A 266 4.79 0.52 32.75
N SER A 267 5.19 1.75 33.08
CA SER A 267 6.33 2.02 33.98
C SER A 267 5.88 2.05 35.43
N ASN A 268 6.62 1.39 36.32
CA ASN A 268 6.34 1.34 37.76
C ASN A 268 6.65 2.67 38.48
N LYS A 269 7.13 3.69 37.76
CA LYS A 269 7.46 5.02 38.30
C LYS A 269 6.21 5.83 38.68
N PHE A 270 5.05 5.50 38.13
CA PHE A 270 3.82 6.28 38.29
C PHE A 270 2.88 5.60 39.30
N ASN A 271 2.38 6.37 40.28
CA ASN A 271 1.53 5.87 41.37
C ASN A 271 0.04 5.93 41.01
N ASP A 272 -0.33 5.10 40.03
CA ASP A 272 -1.69 4.80 39.55
C ASP A 272 -2.43 5.92 38.81
N LYS A 273 -3.17 5.50 37.77
CA LYS A 273 -3.87 6.28 36.72
C LYS A 273 -3.02 6.61 35.49
N TYR A 274 -2.70 5.56 34.73
CA TYR A 274 -2.05 5.66 33.42
C TYR A 274 -3.01 6.14 32.34
N ASN A 275 -2.53 6.92 31.37
CA ASN A 275 -3.29 7.21 30.15
C ASN A 275 -3.23 5.97 29.23
N PRO A 276 -4.35 5.31 28.92
CA PRO A 276 -4.32 4.09 28.11
C PRO A 276 -4.15 4.43 26.62
N VAL A 277 -3.32 3.66 25.92
CA VAL A 277 -3.12 3.75 24.47
C VAL A 277 -3.30 2.37 23.85
N ILE A 278 -4.32 2.19 23.03
CA ILE A 278 -4.49 0.99 22.21
C ILE A 278 -3.49 1.05 21.06
N ILE A 279 -2.59 0.07 20.99
CA ILE A 279 -1.70 -0.16 19.86
C ILE A 279 -2.35 -1.23 18.98
N HIS A 280 -2.85 -0.81 17.82
CA HIS A 280 -3.36 -1.76 16.85
C HIS A 280 -2.19 -2.46 16.12
N PRO A 281 -2.26 -3.77 15.88
CA PRO A 281 -1.22 -4.48 15.16
C PRO A 281 -1.06 -3.99 13.71
N THR A 282 0.15 -4.19 13.19
CA THR A 282 0.42 -4.09 11.74
C THR A 282 0.01 -5.40 11.05
N ALA A 283 0.07 -5.44 9.71
CA ALA A 283 -0.27 -6.63 8.92
C ALA A 283 0.55 -7.89 9.32
N GLY A 284 1.73 -7.71 9.94
CA GLY A 284 2.53 -8.82 10.45
C GLY A 284 1.78 -9.69 11.47
N GLY A 285 0.80 -9.13 12.20
CA GLY A 285 -0.06 -9.89 13.11
C GLY A 285 -0.93 -10.92 12.40
N ILE A 286 -1.27 -10.74 11.12
CA ILE A 286 -2.04 -11.76 10.36
C ILE A 286 -1.15 -12.96 10.03
N ILE A 287 0.17 -12.75 9.90
CA ILE A 287 1.11 -13.78 9.47
C ILE A 287 1.71 -14.53 10.68
N GLN A 288 2.09 -13.82 11.75
CA GLN A 288 2.76 -14.41 12.92
C GLN A 288 1.82 -15.33 13.70
N ASP A 289 2.22 -16.57 14.02
CA ASP A 289 1.41 -17.54 14.79
C ASP A 289 1.68 -17.49 16.31
N GLU A 290 2.54 -16.59 16.77
CA GLU A 290 2.91 -16.43 18.17
C GLU A 290 3.01 -14.97 18.60
N ASP A 291 2.86 -14.73 19.90
CA ASP A 291 2.82 -13.41 20.54
C ASP A 291 3.77 -13.30 21.74
N SER A 292 4.65 -14.29 21.93
CA SER A 292 5.56 -14.39 23.10
C SER A 292 6.54 -13.21 23.21
N SER A 293 7.04 -12.70 22.09
CA SER A 293 7.96 -11.56 22.03
C SER A 293 7.27 -10.19 22.11
N LEU A 294 5.94 -10.16 21.99
CA LEU A 294 5.17 -8.93 21.85
C LEU A 294 5.31 -7.97 23.05
N PRO A 295 5.28 -8.42 24.33
CA PRO A 295 5.46 -7.52 25.47
C PRO A 295 6.80 -6.75 25.44
N GLN A 296 7.89 -7.44 25.12
CA GLN A 296 9.21 -6.81 25.03
C GLN A 296 9.28 -5.83 23.85
N ASN A 297 8.72 -6.22 22.70
CA ASN A 297 8.66 -5.36 21.54
C ASN A 297 7.87 -4.07 21.82
N LEU A 298 6.72 -4.17 22.49
CA LEU A 298 5.89 -3.02 22.87
C LEU A 298 6.65 -2.07 23.81
N LEU A 299 7.38 -2.60 24.78
CA LEU A 299 8.23 -1.79 25.66
C LEU A 299 9.30 -1.04 24.85
N ILE A 300 10.00 -1.72 23.93
CA ILE A 300 11.05 -1.11 23.12
C ILE A 300 10.49 -0.05 22.17
N THR A 301 9.40 -0.35 21.46
CA THR A 301 8.87 0.54 20.41
C THR A 301 8.16 1.75 20.99
N HIS A 302 7.48 1.62 22.13
CA HIS A 302 6.66 2.68 22.75
C HIS A 302 7.22 3.20 24.08
N LYS A 303 8.50 2.95 24.35
CA LYS A 303 9.19 3.39 25.58
C LYS A 303 8.97 4.86 25.91
N HIS A 304 8.97 5.73 24.90
CA HIS A 304 8.78 7.18 25.08
C HIS A 304 7.40 7.57 25.61
N LEU A 305 6.38 6.74 25.42
CA LEU A 305 5.08 6.91 26.06
C LEU A 305 5.06 6.27 27.45
N ILE A 306 5.58 5.05 27.56
CA ILE A 306 5.58 4.28 28.81
C ILE A 306 6.31 5.06 29.92
N ASP A 307 7.44 5.67 29.59
CA ASP A 307 8.23 6.48 30.52
C ASP A 307 7.59 7.85 30.85
N GLU A 308 6.49 8.21 30.17
CA GLU A 308 5.70 9.45 30.35
C GLU A 308 4.32 9.19 31.00
N GLY A 309 4.08 7.99 31.54
CA GLY A 309 2.86 7.68 32.30
C GLY A 309 1.70 7.14 31.46
N TYR A 310 2.00 6.63 30.26
CA TYR A 310 1.02 5.92 29.45
C TYR A 310 1.08 4.41 29.69
N ALA A 311 -0.09 3.76 29.66
CA ALA A 311 -0.19 2.30 29.59
C ALA A 311 -0.42 1.91 28.14
N VAL A 312 0.52 1.15 27.58
CA VAL A 312 0.44 0.64 26.21
C VAL A 312 -0.31 -0.68 26.22
N ILE A 313 -1.40 -0.76 25.47
CA ILE A 313 -2.35 -1.87 25.49
C ILE A 313 -2.45 -2.43 24.07
N HIS A 314 -2.18 -3.71 23.88
CA HIS A 314 -2.22 -4.36 22.58
C HIS A 314 -3.17 -5.57 22.63
N PRO A 315 -4.44 -5.40 22.24
CA PRO A 315 -5.36 -6.52 22.07
C PRO A 315 -4.90 -7.45 20.94
N ILE A 316 -5.11 -8.75 21.12
CA ILE A 316 -4.95 -9.76 20.07
C ILE A 316 -6.32 -9.98 19.43
N TYR A 317 -6.56 -9.23 18.36
CA TYR A 317 -7.81 -9.27 17.61
C TYR A 317 -8.01 -10.61 16.90
N ASN A 318 -9.26 -10.93 16.59
CA ASN A 318 -9.62 -12.05 15.73
C ASN A 318 -8.71 -12.13 14.49
N ASN A 319 -8.25 -13.34 14.16
CA ASN A 319 -7.41 -13.60 12.99
C ASN A 319 -6.00 -12.94 13.07
N THR A 320 -5.46 -12.75 14.29
CA THR A 320 -4.10 -12.23 14.49
C THR A 320 -3.31 -13.02 15.54
N PHE A 321 -1.99 -13.04 15.40
CA PHE A 321 -1.03 -13.73 16.25
C PHE A 321 -1.41 -15.20 16.49
N SER A 322 -1.43 -15.62 17.76
CA SER A 322 -1.77 -16.98 18.17
C SER A 322 -3.27 -17.30 18.14
N ARG A 323 -4.13 -16.37 17.72
CA ARG A 323 -5.53 -16.67 17.46
C ARG A 323 -5.70 -17.39 16.13
N VAL A 324 -6.72 -18.22 16.03
CA VAL A 324 -7.08 -19.00 14.84
C VAL A 324 -7.30 -18.05 13.66
N LYS A 325 -6.65 -18.38 12.54
CA LYS A 325 -6.71 -17.62 11.30
C LYS A 325 -7.49 -18.37 10.24
N ASN A 326 -8.48 -17.69 9.67
CA ASN A 326 -9.29 -18.17 8.55
C ASN A 326 -9.13 -17.27 7.31
N TYR A 327 -8.24 -16.29 7.40
CA TYR A 327 -8.00 -15.28 6.38
C TYR A 327 -6.53 -14.83 6.45
N ASP A 328 -5.81 -14.81 5.34
CA ASP A 328 -4.34 -14.69 5.31
C ASP A 328 -3.85 -13.37 4.68
N THR A 329 -4.77 -12.47 4.36
CA THR A 329 -4.48 -11.18 3.75
C THR A 329 -5.12 -10.04 4.54
N PHE A 330 -4.51 -8.86 4.47
CA PHE A 330 -5.10 -7.62 4.99
C PHE A 330 -5.86 -6.83 3.92
N TRP A 331 -5.76 -7.25 2.66
CA TRP A 331 -6.43 -6.59 1.53
C TRP A 331 -7.93 -6.87 1.56
N PRO A 332 -8.78 -5.85 1.34
CA PRO A 332 -10.21 -6.06 1.24
C PRO A 332 -10.60 -6.98 0.09
N ASP A 333 -11.61 -7.80 0.32
CA ASP A 333 -12.32 -8.52 -0.74
C ASP A 333 -13.84 -8.59 -0.48
N GLU A 334 -14.58 -9.05 -1.48
CA GLU A 334 -16.05 -9.16 -1.44
C GLU A 334 -16.53 -10.49 -0.82
N SER A 335 -15.70 -11.19 -0.04
CA SER A 335 -16.10 -12.44 0.64
C SER A 335 -16.84 -12.18 1.95
N GLU A 336 -17.71 -13.12 2.33
CA GLU A 336 -18.33 -13.13 3.67
C GLU A 336 -17.27 -13.36 4.76
N THR A 337 -16.19 -14.08 4.46
CA THR A 337 -15.08 -14.32 5.39
C THR A 337 -14.40 -13.01 5.78
N TYR A 338 -14.07 -12.16 4.81
CA TYR A 338 -13.46 -10.84 5.07
C TYR A 338 -14.41 -9.94 5.87
N LYS A 339 -15.69 -9.84 5.45
CA LYS A 339 -16.72 -9.10 6.18
C LYS A 339 -16.80 -9.53 7.65
N ASN A 340 -16.96 -10.83 7.89
CA ASN A 340 -17.08 -11.36 9.25
C ASN A 340 -15.79 -11.15 10.06
N THR A 341 -14.62 -11.15 9.42
CA THR A 341 -13.34 -10.88 10.08
C THR A 341 -13.26 -9.44 10.55
N ILE A 342 -13.61 -8.46 9.72
CA ILE A 342 -13.66 -7.04 10.10
C ILE A 342 -14.67 -6.79 11.22
N ILE A 343 -15.87 -7.39 11.14
CA ILE A 343 -16.89 -7.28 12.19
C ILE A 343 -16.36 -7.79 13.53
N LYS A 344 -15.74 -8.98 13.54
CA LYS A 344 -15.15 -9.56 14.75
C LYS A 344 -14.01 -8.72 15.32
N ILE A 345 -13.14 -8.16 14.47
CA ILE A 345 -12.09 -7.22 14.90
C ILE A 345 -12.70 -5.98 15.56
N GLY A 346 -13.75 -5.40 14.98
CA GLY A 346 -14.43 -4.25 15.58
C GLY A 346 -15.13 -4.58 16.90
N LYS A 347 -15.71 -5.77 17.02
CA LYS A 347 -16.27 -6.27 18.29
C LYS A 347 -15.20 -6.46 19.36
N ASP A 348 -14.07 -7.05 19.00
CA ASP A 348 -12.93 -7.21 19.90
C ASP A 348 -12.34 -5.85 20.32
N PHE A 349 -12.33 -4.86 19.43
CA PHE A 349 -11.93 -3.49 19.74
C PHE A 349 -12.83 -2.84 20.78
N LYS A 350 -14.15 -2.82 20.55
CA LYS A 350 -15.13 -2.31 21.51
C LYS A 350 -15.03 -3.03 22.85
N ARG A 351 -14.88 -4.36 22.83
CA ARG A 351 -14.74 -5.17 24.05
C ARG A 351 -13.43 -4.90 24.81
N SER A 352 -12.36 -4.62 24.08
CA SER A 352 -11.10 -4.18 24.70
C SER A 352 -11.25 -2.83 25.37
N ILE A 353 -12.01 -1.90 24.77
CA ILE A 353 -12.34 -0.61 25.39
C ILE A 353 -13.17 -0.82 26.66
N ASP A 354 -14.18 -1.70 26.65
CA ASP A 354 -14.96 -2.03 27.86
C ASP A 354 -14.07 -2.54 29.00
N TYR A 355 -13.07 -3.36 28.69
CA TYR A 355 -12.08 -3.81 29.67
C TYR A 355 -11.22 -2.66 30.20
N ILE A 356 -10.72 -1.80 29.34
CA ILE A 356 -9.92 -0.63 29.74
C ILE A 356 -10.76 0.31 30.62
N GLU A 357 -12.03 0.52 30.29
CA GLU A 357 -12.97 1.33 31.08
C GLU A 357 -13.21 0.73 32.47
N SER A 358 -13.22 -0.60 32.59
CA SER A 358 -13.41 -1.30 33.87
C SER A 358 -12.23 -1.20 34.84
N ARG A 359 -11.07 -0.73 34.38
CA ARG A 359 -9.82 -0.67 35.15
C ARG A 359 -9.69 0.65 35.91
N ASN A 360 -9.54 0.57 37.23
CA ASN A 360 -9.44 1.74 38.12
C ASN A 360 -8.04 2.40 38.12
N ASP A 361 -7.03 1.71 37.60
CA ASP A 361 -5.66 2.19 37.43
C ASP A 361 -5.43 2.91 36.08
N PHE A 362 -6.46 3.08 35.25
CA PHE A 362 -6.41 3.86 34.01
C PHE A 362 -7.22 5.16 34.10
N LYS A 363 -6.74 6.22 33.43
CA LYS A 363 -7.51 7.43 33.11
C LYS A 363 -8.27 7.19 31.82
N PHE A 364 -9.39 6.48 31.90
CA PHE A 364 -10.15 6.06 30.72
C PHE A 364 -10.59 7.25 29.84
N GLU A 365 -10.88 8.40 30.44
CA GLU A 365 -11.21 9.65 29.74
C GLU A 365 -10.11 10.14 28.77
N ASN A 366 -8.90 9.58 28.91
CA ASN A 366 -7.73 9.82 28.08
C ASN A 366 -7.38 8.61 27.20
N LEU A 367 -8.35 7.77 26.82
CA LEU A 367 -8.08 6.65 25.92
C LEU A 367 -7.61 7.14 24.55
N PHE A 368 -6.43 6.67 24.13
CA PHE A 368 -5.84 6.99 22.84
C PHE A 368 -5.71 5.78 21.93
N TYR A 369 -5.59 6.06 20.63
CA TYR A 369 -5.33 5.05 19.61
C TYR A 369 -4.00 5.31 18.90
N TYR A 370 -3.28 4.23 18.59
CA TYR A 370 -2.13 4.24 17.70
C TYR A 370 -2.29 3.15 16.64
N GLY A 371 -2.14 3.54 15.37
CA GLY A 371 -2.22 2.61 14.25
C GLY A 371 -1.11 2.86 13.24
N TYR A 372 -0.31 1.83 12.95
CA TYR A 372 0.70 1.88 11.90
C TYR A 372 0.28 0.95 10.76
N SER A 373 0.36 1.40 9.50
CA SER A 373 0.07 0.58 8.33
C SER A 373 -1.36 0.00 8.39
N TRP A 374 -1.51 -1.32 8.51
CA TRP A 374 -2.82 -1.96 8.67
C TRP A 374 -3.62 -1.41 9.85
N GLY A 375 -2.97 -1.02 10.95
CA GLY A 375 -3.67 -0.34 12.04
C GLY A 375 -4.23 1.01 11.60
N SER A 376 -3.47 1.80 10.85
CA SER A 376 -3.97 3.07 10.30
C SER A 376 -5.17 2.86 9.38
N THR A 377 -5.12 1.90 8.45
CA THR A 377 -6.25 1.64 7.54
C THR A 377 -7.45 1.01 8.24
N THR A 378 -7.23 0.21 9.29
CA THR A 378 -8.31 -0.40 10.08
C THR A 378 -8.98 0.63 10.99
N SER A 379 -8.26 1.69 11.39
CA SER A 379 -8.84 2.82 12.15
C SER A 379 -10.01 3.50 11.41
N ASN A 380 -10.06 3.39 10.08
CA ASN A 380 -11.20 3.86 9.27
C ASN A 380 -12.53 3.24 9.70
N TYR A 381 -12.51 2.00 10.21
CA TYR A 381 -13.67 1.34 10.80
C TYR A 381 -13.76 1.61 12.30
N LEU A 382 -12.67 1.34 13.02
CA LEU A 382 -12.67 1.28 14.48
C LEU A 382 -13.06 2.60 15.14
N LEU A 383 -12.55 3.72 14.63
CA LEU A 383 -12.85 5.05 15.17
C LEU A 383 -14.24 5.57 14.77
N ALA A 384 -14.91 4.90 13.82
CA ALA A 384 -16.28 5.25 13.40
C ALA A 384 -17.35 4.48 14.20
N ILE A 385 -17.00 3.29 14.71
CA ILE A 385 -17.93 2.40 15.43
C ILE A 385 -17.95 2.65 16.94
N ASP A 386 -16.94 3.32 17.51
CA ASP A 386 -16.82 3.65 18.93
C ASP A 386 -16.18 5.02 19.14
N ASP A 387 -16.85 5.90 19.89
CA ASP A 387 -16.47 7.30 20.09
C ASP A 387 -15.69 7.54 21.38
N ARG A 388 -15.40 6.49 22.17
CA ARG A 388 -14.67 6.59 23.45
C ARG A 388 -13.18 6.89 23.28
N VAL A 389 -12.62 6.75 22.06
CA VAL A 389 -11.23 7.14 21.78
C VAL A 389 -11.13 8.67 21.70
N LYS A 390 -10.33 9.24 22.60
CA LYS A 390 -10.14 10.68 22.77
C LYS A 390 -9.33 11.33 21.66
N ALA A 391 -8.28 10.65 21.18
CA ALA A 391 -7.48 11.06 20.03
C ALA A 391 -6.70 9.87 19.44
N ALA A 392 -6.39 9.95 18.15
CA ALA A 392 -5.67 8.93 17.41
C ALA A 392 -4.38 9.48 16.79
N PHE A 393 -3.34 8.65 16.78
CA PHE A 393 -2.08 8.91 16.09
C PHE A 393 -1.83 7.77 15.08
N ILE A 394 -1.95 8.07 13.80
CA ILE A 394 -1.88 7.07 12.74
C ILE A 394 -0.72 7.35 11.78
N LEU A 395 -0.11 6.27 11.29
CA LEU A 395 1.14 6.32 10.53
C LEU A 395 1.00 5.46 9.29
N VAL A 396 1.30 6.06 8.14
CA VAL A 396 1.09 5.52 6.78
C VAL A 396 -0.34 5.00 6.59
N GLY A 397 -0.76 4.66 5.36
CA GLY A 397 -2.16 4.27 5.12
C GLY A 397 -3.02 5.35 4.46
N GLY A 398 -4.33 5.14 4.52
CA GLY A 398 -5.33 5.83 3.72
C GLY A 398 -6.55 4.92 3.52
N LEU A 399 -7.21 4.99 2.37
CA LEU A 399 -8.24 4.04 1.97
C LEU A 399 -7.64 2.95 1.08
N MET A 400 -8.04 1.70 1.30
CA MET A 400 -7.65 0.58 0.43
C MET A 400 -8.55 0.55 -0.82
N MET A 401 -7.96 0.33 -1.99
CA MET A 401 -8.66 0.45 -3.27
C MET A 401 -9.48 -0.78 -3.66
N GLN A 402 -9.22 -1.92 -3.01
CA GLN A 402 -9.99 -3.14 -3.24
C GLN A 402 -11.43 -2.95 -2.75
N LYS A 403 -12.38 -3.59 -3.43
CA LYS A 403 -13.77 -3.61 -3.00
C LYS A 403 -13.95 -4.57 -1.83
N SER A 404 -14.88 -4.23 -0.95
CA SER A 404 -15.42 -5.14 0.04
C SER A 404 -16.94 -5.20 -0.05
N LYS A 405 -17.56 -6.05 0.77
CA LYS A 405 -19.01 -5.99 0.98
C LYS A 405 -19.41 -4.57 1.41
N LYS A 406 -20.51 -4.04 0.87
CA LYS A 406 -20.97 -2.66 1.14
C LYS A 406 -21.04 -2.35 2.63
N GLU A 407 -21.46 -3.34 3.41
CA GLU A 407 -21.56 -3.31 4.87
C GLU A 407 -20.26 -2.97 5.59
N ILE A 408 -19.10 -3.22 4.98
CA ILE A 408 -17.76 -2.97 5.52
C ILE A 408 -16.88 -2.22 4.52
N GLU A 409 -17.47 -1.34 3.71
CA GLU A 409 -16.70 -0.48 2.81
C GLU A 409 -16.15 0.73 3.57
N ALA A 410 -14.83 0.79 3.76
CA ALA A 410 -14.15 1.77 4.62
C ALA A 410 -14.55 3.22 4.38
N HIS A 411 -14.85 3.60 3.14
CA HIS A 411 -15.22 4.97 2.80
C HIS A 411 -16.55 5.44 3.39
N TYR A 412 -17.45 4.54 3.81
CA TYR A 412 -18.68 4.91 4.50
C TYR A 412 -18.36 5.27 5.96
N TYR A 413 -17.44 4.51 6.56
CA TYR A 413 -17.04 4.67 7.96
C TYR A 413 -16.13 5.87 8.18
N VAL A 414 -15.15 6.09 7.29
CA VAL A 414 -14.16 7.19 7.42
C VAL A 414 -14.84 8.57 7.49
N ARG A 415 -15.98 8.73 6.78
CA ARG A 415 -16.80 9.95 6.77
C ARG A 415 -17.45 10.26 8.12
N ARG A 416 -17.55 9.27 9.02
CA ARG A 416 -18.22 9.40 10.32
C ARG A 416 -17.26 9.59 11.48
N ILE A 417 -15.95 9.52 11.25
CA ILE A 417 -14.95 9.63 12.31
C ILE A 417 -14.85 11.07 12.80
N GLN A 418 -15.24 11.33 14.05
CA GLN A 418 -15.08 12.65 14.70
C GLN A 418 -13.82 12.75 15.56
N THR A 419 -13.19 11.61 15.87
CA THR A 419 -11.99 11.53 16.70
C THR A 419 -10.86 12.40 16.13
N PRO A 420 -10.21 13.26 16.94
CA PRO A 420 -9.02 13.99 16.52
C PRO A 420 -7.90 13.06 16.04
N ILE A 421 -7.36 13.33 14.85
CA ILE A 421 -6.33 12.49 14.21
C ILE A 421 -5.06 13.30 13.92
N PHE A 422 -3.92 12.73 14.29
CA PHE A 422 -2.62 13.08 13.72
C PHE A 422 -2.19 11.98 12.75
N HIS A 423 -2.07 12.30 11.46
CA HIS A 423 -1.66 11.35 10.42
C HIS A 423 -0.28 11.73 9.87
N ILE A 424 0.67 10.80 9.84
CA ILE A 424 1.94 10.99 9.11
C ILE A 424 2.02 10.01 7.96
N ILE A 425 2.27 10.49 6.76
CA ILE A 425 2.44 9.67 5.57
C ILE A 425 3.70 10.04 4.79
N GLY A 426 4.22 9.07 4.02
CA GLY A 426 5.28 9.28 3.04
C GLY A 426 4.71 9.23 1.62
N LYS A 427 5.08 10.17 0.74
CA LYS A 427 4.62 10.16 -0.66
C LYS A 427 5.13 8.95 -1.45
N GLN A 428 6.20 8.32 -0.98
CA GLN A 428 6.85 7.19 -1.63
C GLN A 428 6.40 5.85 -1.02
N ASP A 429 5.25 5.83 -0.34
CA ASP A 429 4.67 4.62 0.21
C ASP A 429 4.15 3.74 -0.94
N GLY A 430 4.82 2.61 -1.17
CA GLY A 430 4.46 1.67 -2.21
C GLY A 430 3.36 0.68 -1.85
N ILE A 431 2.90 0.67 -0.59
CA ILE A 431 1.76 -0.14 -0.13
C ILE A 431 0.49 0.71 -0.20
N PHE A 432 0.56 1.94 0.32
CA PHE A 432 -0.55 2.88 0.36
C PHE A 432 -0.20 4.13 -0.45
N GLY A 433 -0.40 4.06 -1.76
CA GLY A 433 -0.03 5.13 -2.70
C GLY A 433 -0.62 6.49 -2.31
N TYR A 434 0.20 7.54 -2.46
CA TYR A 434 -0.19 8.90 -2.08
C TYR A 434 -1.47 9.36 -2.77
N LYS A 435 -1.57 9.13 -4.09
CA LYS A 435 -2.70 9.62 -4.90
C LYS A 435 -3.92 8.72 -4.77
N GLU A 436 -3.70 7.41 -4.75
CA GLU A 436 -4.75 6.40 -4.81
C GLU A 436 -5.36 6.16 -3.43
N SER A 437 -4.53 6.07 -2.38
CA SER A 437 -4.98 5.73 -1.03
C SER A 437 -5.18 6.94 -0.13
N TYR A 438 -4.18 7.81 -0.03
CA TYR A 438 -4.19 8.91 0.93
C TYR A 438 -5.06 10.10 0.49
N LEU A 439 -4.98 10.55 -0.77
CA LEU A 439 -5.79 11.70 -1.20
C LEU A 439 -7.31 11.46 -1.04
N PRO A 440 -7.88 10.31 -1.43
CA PRO A 440 -9.28 10.02 -1.15
C PRO A 440 -9.57 9.95 0.34
N TRP A 441 -8.68 9.37 1.15
CA TRP A 441 -8.85 9.39 2.61
C TRP A 441 -8.95 10.81 3.17
N LYS A 442 -8.05 11.70 2.74
CA LYS A 442 -8.01 13.10 3.18
C LYS A 442 -9.25 13.89 2.76
N GLU A 443 -9.80 13.57 1.59
CA GLU A 443 -11.03 14.18 1.08
C GLU A 443 -12.26 13.74 1.88
N LEU A 444 -12.30 12.46 2.27
CA LEU A 444 -13.49 11.83 2.84
C LEU A 444 -13.53 11.78 4.36
N ILE A 445 -12.41 11.96 5.06
CA ILE A 445 -12.33 11.86 6.53
C ILE A 445 -13.29 12.86 7.20
N GLY A 446 -14.13 12.35 8.11
CA GLY A 446 -15.12 13.15 8.83
C GLY A 446 -14.56 14.01 9.96
N THR A 447 -13.28 13.87 10.29
CA THR A 447 -12.64 14.55 11.42
C THR A 447 -12.64 16.05 11.19
N PRO A 448 -13.12 16.87 12.15
CA PRO A 448 -13.09 18.32 12.02
C PRO A 448 -11.69 18.84 11.69
N LYS A 449 -11.58 19.83 10.80
CA LYS A 449 -10.30 20.32 10.26
C LYS A 449 -9.36 20.82 11.35
N GLU A 450 -9.90 21.45 12.40
CA GLU A 450 -9.18 21.91 13.58
C GLU A 450 -8.58 20.78 14.42
N ASN A 451 -9.14 19.57 14.31
CA ASN A 451 -8.75 18.36 15.02
C ASN A 451 -8.00 17.36 14.12
N LEU A 452 -7.70 17.74 12.87
CA LEU A 452 -6.95 16.93 11.91
C LEU A 452 -5.58 17.56 11.64
N LYS A 453 -4.52 16.92 12.11
CA LYS A 453 -3.14 17.27 11.76
C LYS A 453 -2.56 16.24 10.81
N VAL A 454 -1.94 16.70 9.73
CA VAL A 454 -1.29 15.81 8.77
C VAL A 454 0.12 16.29 8.44
N ILE A 455 1.08 15.38 8.46
CA ILE A 455 2.43 15.60 7.92
C ILE A 455 2.62 14.66 6.72
N VAL A 456 3.04 15.25 5.60
CA VAL A 456 3.38 14.53 4.38
C VAL A 456 4.87 14.72 4.13
N TYR A 457 5.64 13.63 4.15
CA TYR A 457 7.05 13.64 3.78
C TYR A 457 7.21 13.21 2.33
N ASP A 458 8.03 13.94 1.57
CA ASP A 458 8.21 13.68 0.15
C ASP A 458 9.18 12.52 -0.12
N GLU A 459 10.11 12.28 0.81
CA GLU A 459 11.23 11.35 0.73
C GLU A 459 10.98 10.00 1.42
N LEU A 460 9.96 9.94 2.27
CA LEU A 460 9.63 8.73 3.03
C LEU A 460 8.65 7.84 2.26
N GLY A 461 8.79 6.54 2.49
CA GLY A 461 7.84 5.53 2.03
C GLY A 461 7.02 4.96 3.18
N HIS A 462 6.83 3.65 3.19
CA HIS A 462 6.05 2.97 4.23
C HIS A 462 6.72 2.95 5.63
N GLY A 463 7.98 3.38 5.72
CA GLY A 463 8.77 3.46 6.96
C GLY A 463 8.90 4.89 7.48
N ILE A 464 8.29 5.21 8.62
CA ILE A 464 8.42 6.50 9.30
C ILE A 464 9.51 6.44 10.38
N PRO A 465 10.51 7.35 10.39
CA PRO A 465 11.56 7.37 11.39
C PRO A 465 11.02 7.46 12.82
N ARG A 466 11.62 6.71 13.74
CA ARG A 466 11.21 6.67 15.16
C ARG A 466 11.26 8.03 15.83
N ASP A 467 12.30 8.83 15.55
CA ASP A 467 12.45 10.18 16.11
C ASP A 467 11.29 11.10 15.69
N THR A 468 10.79 10.95 14.46
CA THR A 468 9.60 11.67 13.98
C THR A 468 8.37 11.28 14.78
N ILE A 469 8.17 10.00 15.07
CA ILE A 469 7.04 9.52 15.87
C ILE A 469 7.12 10.08 17.29
N ILE A 470 8.28 9.96 17.95
CA ILE A 470 8.52 10.44 19.32
C ILE A 470 8.26 11.94 19.43
N LYS A 471 8.73 12.72 18.45
CA LYS A 471 8.58 14.19 18.42
C LYS A 471 7.12 14.65 18.52
N TYR A 472 6.19 13.93 17.90
CA TYR A 472 4.81 14.40 17.75
C TYR A 472 3.80 13.64 18.63
N GLN A 473 3.98 12.33 18.85
CA GLN A 473 2.94 11.47 19.41
C GLN A 473 2.50 11.89 20.82
N ALA A 474 3.44 11.99 21.77
CA ALA A 474 3.11 12.34 23.16
C ALA A 474 2.49 13.74 23.27
N ASN A 475 2.98 14.69 22.48
CA ASN A 475 2.45 16.06 22.45
C ASN A 475 1.03 16.11 21.89
N TRP A 476 0.72 15.29 20.88
CA TRP A 476 -0.64 15.18 20.35
C TRP A 476 -1.60 14.65 21.41
N TYR A 477 -1.26 13.56 22.10
CA TYR A 477 -2.09 13.01 23.16
C TYR A 477 -2.28 14.01 24.32
N LYS A 478 -1.19 14.66 24.78
CA LYS A 478 -1.25 15.68 25.84
C LYS A 478 -2.18 16.85 25.51
N GLN A 479 -2.35 17.20 24.23
CA GLN A 479 -3.28 18.25 23.79
C GLN A 479 -4.75 17.91 24.13
N PHE A 480 -5.12 16.63 24.15
CA PHE A 480 -6.49 16.17 24.39
C PHE A 480 -6.70 15.51 25.75
N SER A 481 -5.63 15.27 26.51
CA SER A 481 -5.71 14.73 27.87
C SER A 481 -6.46 15.66 28.81
N VAL A 482 -7.39 15.10 29.57
CA VAL A 482 -7.91 15.67 30.81
C VAL A 482 -6.81 15.57 31.87
N LYS A 483 -6.60 16.67 32.61
CA LYS A 483 -5.53 16.79 33.63
C LYS A 483 -5.79 15.90 34.83
#